data_AF-A0A2B7XEM1-F1
#
_entry.id   AF-A0A2B7XEM1-F1
#
_cell.length_a   1.000
_cell.length_b   1.000
_cell.length_c   1.000
_cell.angle_alpha   90.00
_cell.angle_beta   90.00
_cell.angle_gamma   90.00
#
_symmetry.space_group_name_H-M   'P 1'
#
loop_
_entity.id
_entity.type
_entity.pdbx_description
1 polymer ?
#
loop_
_entity_poly.entity_id
_entity_poly.type
_entity_poly.pdbx_seq_one_letter_code
_entity_poly.pdbx_strand_id
1 'polypeptide(L)'
;MGGISGSRSLRSTSQTTTKDRPSPQQLYNTVHREILNATEPTHLSYENVDTHTGLLVVYSLEESSKVENIRPRLSYNSSAQILDVDLLPTFTHDCHTKWLVKGFHRMESSSFLTPAEYDQLKFSSGITFKSFQAPYASPFKQPDSFFQVQGKYLPTIVVESG
;
A
#
# COMPACT_ATOMS: atom_id res chain seq x y z
N MET A 1 20.03 13.38 35.94
CA MET A 1 18.84 13.54 35.08
C MET A 1 19.30 13.57 33.64
N GLY A 2 19.28 12.44 32.94
CA GLY A 2 19.71 12.33 31.55
C GLY A 2 18.49 12.31 30.64
N GLY A 3 18.32 13.33 29.81
CA GLY A 3 17.27 13.39 28.80
C GLY A 3 17.63 12.52 27.60
N ILE A 4 16.75 11.58 27.25
CA ILE A 4 16.81 10.84 26.00
C ILE A 4 15.99 11.63 24.97
N SER A 5 16.67 12.48 24.21
CA SER A 5 16.11 13.07 22.99
C SER A 5 16.23 12.06 21.86
N GLY A 6 15.24 11.16 21.75
CA GLY A 6 15.09 10.31 20.58
C GLY A 6 14.59 11.14 19.41
N SER A 7 15.50 11.67 18.59
CA SER A 7 15.14 12.20 17.27
C SER A 7 14.68 11.02 16.41
N ARG A 8 13.37 10.83 16.33
CA ARG A 8 12.73 9.85 15.46
C ARG A 8 12.82 10.41 14.03
N SER A 9 13.89 10.06 13.31
CA SER A 9 14.02 10.39 11.89
C SER A 9 13.06 9.50 11.10
N LEU A 10 11.87 10.01 10.79
CA LEU A 10 11.01 9.46 9.74
C LEU A 10 11.69 9.79 8.41
N ARG A 11 12.32 8.80 7.76
CA ARG A 11 12.91 8.97 6.43
C ARG A 11 11.81 8.89 5.37
N SER A 12 10.98 9.92 5.32
CA SER A 12 10.13 10.18 4.16
C SER A 12 10.98 10.92 3.13
N THR A 13 11.19 10.34 1.95
CA THR A 13 11.81 11.07 0.84
C THR A 13 10.70 11.49 -0.12
N SER A 14 10.16 12.69 0.10
CA SER A 14 9.24 13.32 -0.84
C SER A 14 10.06 13.86 -2.01
N GLN A 15 9.88 13.29 -3.21
CA GLN A 15 10.48 13.82 -4.42
C GLN A 15 9.47 14.73 -5.11
N THR A 16 9.65 16.04 -4.95
CA THR A 16 8.94 17.02 -5.78
C THR A 16 9.48 16.90 -7.20
N THR A 17 8.68 16.38 -8.11
CA THR A 17 9.02 16.40 -9.54
C THR A 17 9.23 17.86 -9.96
N THR A 18 10.30 18.13 -10.71
CA THR A 18 10.63 19.45 -11.24
C THR A 18 9.43 20.08 -11.99
N LYS A 19 9.44 21.40 -12.22
CA LYS A 19 8.34 22.14 -12.90
C LYS A 19 7.77 21.47 -14.16
N ASP A 20 8.56 20.64 -14.84
CA ASP A 20 8.09 19.75 -15.90
C ASP A 20 7.66 18.39 -15.35
N ARG A 21 6.38 18.06 -15.54
CA ARG A 21 5.81 16.74 -15.18
C ARG A 21 6.62 15.64 -15.86
N PRO A 22 7.10 14.61 -15.12
CA PRO A 22 7.91 13.56 -15.71
C PRO A 22 7.08 12.78 -16.73
N SER A 23 7.69 12.41 -17.86
CA SER A 23 7.06 11.46 -18.77
C SER A 23 6.85 10.11 -18.07
N PRO A 24 5.87 9.29 -18.48
CA PRO A 24 5.65 7.97 -17.90
C PRO A 24 6.89 7.09 -17.91
N GLN A 25 7.68 7.13 -18.98
CA GLN A 25 8.91 6.35 -19.07
C GLN A 25 9.98 6.81 -18.07
N GLN A 26 10.13 8.13 -17.88
CA GLN A 26 11.09 8.68 -16.91
C GLN A 26 10.69 8.31 -15.48
N LEU A 27 9.41 8.43 -15.13
CA LEU A 27 8.90 8.07 -13.83
C LEU A 27 9.05 6.56 -13.58
N TYR A 28 8.64 5.71 -14.54
CA TYR A 28 8.83 4.26 -14.46
C TYR A 28 10.30 3.89 -14.24
N ASN A 29 11.22 4.40 -15.06
CA ASN A 29 12.64 4.08 -14.95
C ASN A 29 13.23 4.51 -13.59
N THR A 30 12.74 5.64 -13.07
CA THR A 30 13.16 6.15 -11.76
C THR A 30 12.67 5.23 -10.65
N VAL A 31 11.36 5.01 -10.56
CA VAL A 31 10.75 4.17 -9.52
C VAL A 31 11.29 2.74 -9.59
N HIS A 32 11.38 2.16 -10.78
CA HIS A 32 11.92 0.81 -10.99
C HIS A 32 13.37 0.71 -10.51
N ARG A 33 14.22 1.71 -10.78
CA ARG A 33 15.60 1.73 -10.27
C ARG A 33 15.65 1.83 -8.75
N GLU A 34 14.84 2.71 -8.14
CA GLU A 34 14.79 2.83 -6.68
C GLU A 34 14.35 1.52 -6.03
N ILE A 35 13.32 0.85 -6.59
CA ILE A 35 12.87 -0.47 -6.11
C ILE A 35 14.01 -1.50 -6.14
N LEU A 36 14.73 -1.61 -7.26
CA LEU A 36 15.76 -2.64 -7.41
C LEU A 36 17.02 -2.37 -6.59
N ASN A 37 17.29 -1.11 -6.26
CA ASN A 37 18.47 -0.72 -5.49
C ASN A 37 18.17 -0.59 -3.98
N ALA A 38 16.92 -0.79 -3.57
CA ALA A 38 16.52 -0.70 -2.19
C ALA A 38 17.22 -1.76 -1.33
N THR A 39 17.96 -1.32 -0.32
CA THR A 39 18.57 -2.21 0.69
C THR A 39 17.96 -2.03 2.07
N GLU A 40 17.21 -0.96 2.28
CA GLU A 40 16.62 -0.58 3.56
C GLU A 40 15.14 -0.19 3.39
N PRO A 41 14.32 -0.38 4.45
CA PRO A 41 12.93 0.07 4.44
C PRO A 41 12.81 1.56 4.14
N THR A 42 12.06 1.89 3.09
CA THR A 42 11.99 3.27 2.58
C THR A 42 10.59 3.55 2.03
N HIS A 43 10.02 4.70 2.41
CA HIS A 43 8.81 5.24 1.79
C HIS A 43 9.20 6.28 0.73
N LEU A 44 8.78 6.06 -0.51
CA LEU A 44 8.96 6.98 -1.63
C LEU A 44 7.61 7.59 -2.00
N SER A 45 7.56 8.92 -2.09
CA SER A 45 6.37 9.63 -2.51
C SER A 45 6.68 10.56 -3.68
N TYR A 46 5.95 10.40 -4.77
CA TYR A 46 6.07 11.17 -6.00
C TYR A 46 4.80 11.99 -6.21
N GLU A 47 4.95 13.31 -6.06
CA GLU A 47 3.84 14.27 -6.20
C GLU A 47 3.70 14.79 -7.63
N ASN A 48 2.54 15.37 -7.93
CA ASN A 48 2.19 15.98 -9.22
C ASN A 48 2.22 15.00 -10.41
N VAL A 49 1.91 13.72 -10.13
CA VAL A 49 1.81 12.66 -11.14
C VAL A 49 0.38 12.62 -11.66
N ASP A 50 0.17 13.01 -12.92
CA ASP A 50 -1.16 12.97 -13.54
C ASP A 50 -1.72 11.54 -13.62
N THR A 51 -3.05 11.42 -13.70
CA THR A 51 -3.74 10.12 -13.60
C THR A 51 -3.35 9.12 -14.68
N HIS A 52 -3.12 9.58 -15.91
CA HIS A 52 -2.72 8.69 -16.98
C HIS A 52 -1.31 8.14 -16.72
N THR A 53 -0.38 9.03 -16.37
CA THR A 53 1.00 8.67 -16.04
C THR A 53 1.07 7.74 -14.81
N GLY A 54 0.37 8.09 -13.73
CA GLY A 54 0.39 7.32 -12.48
C GLY A 54 -0.14 5.90 -12.67
N LEU A 55 -1.27 5.75 -13.33
CA LEU A 55 -1.83 4.42 -13.60
C LEU A 55 -0.94 3.58 -14.53
N LEU A 56 -0.42 4.19 -15.60
CA LEU A 56 0.46 3.48 -16.54
C LEU A 56 1.72 2.96 -15.83
N VAL A 57 2.36 3.80 -15.02
CA VAL A 57 3.56 3.42 -14.26
C VAL A 57 3.25 2.29 -13.29
N VAL A 58 2.17 2.39 -12.52
CA VAL A 58 1.84 1.36 -11.53
C VAL A 58 1.51 0.02 -12.18
N TYR A 59 0.77 0.01 -13.30
CA TYR A 59 0.52 -1.23 -14.04
C TYR A 59 1.80 -1.83 -14.62
N SER A 60 2.68 -1.01 -15.20
CA SER A 60 3.97 -1.48 -15.71
C SER A 60 4.87 -2.03 -14.61
N LEU A 61 4.81 -1.47 -13.39
CA LEU A 61 5.55 -1.99 -12.23
C LEU A 61 4.98 -3.32 -11.74
N GLU A 62 3.65 -3.47 -11.69
CA GLU A 62 2.98 -4.72 -11.28
C GLU A 62 3.28 -5.88 -12.26
N GLU A 63 3.44 -5.58 -13.54
CA GLU A 63 3.79 -6.59 -14.58
C GLU A 63 5.29 -6.94 -14.61
N SER A 64 6.15 -6.21 -13.87
CA SER A 64 7.59 -6.48 -13.85
C SER A 64 7.94 -7.60 -12.87
N SER A 65 8.40 -8.73 -13.40
CA SER A 65 8.87 -9.88 -12.59
C SER A 65 10.03 -9.53 -11.65
N LYS A 66 10.83 -8.51 -11.99
CA LYS A 66 11.90 -8.02 -11.11
C LYS A 66 11.32 -7.27 -9.90
N VAL A 67 10.28 -6.48 -10.12
CA VAL A 67 9.57 -5.75 -9.05
C VAL A 67 8.80 -6.73 -8.17
N GLU A 68 8.14 -7.72 -8.77
CA GLU A 68 7.42 -8.77 -8.03
C GLU A 68 8.30 -9.50 -7.01
N ASN A 69 9.57 -9.78 -7.36
CA ASN A 69 10.52 -10.42 -6.45
C ASN A 69 10.86 -9.58 -5.20
N ILE A 70 10.82 -8.24 -5.31
CA ILE A 70 11.09 -7.33 -4.20
C ILE A 70 9.84 -7.09 -3.35
N ARG A 71 8.65 -7.28 -3.93
CA ARG A 71 7.33 -7.13 -3.27
C ARG A 71 7.11 -5.76 -2.62
N PRO A 72 7.33 -4.63 -3.33
CA PRO A 72 6.95 -3.32 -2.80
C PRO A 72 5.43 -3.21 -2.65
N ARG A 73 4.96 -2.26 -1.83
CA ARG A 73 3.55 -1.82 -1.86
C ARG A 73 3.41 -0.61 -2.75
N LEU A 74 2.47 -0.67 -3.68
CA LEU A 74 2.19 0.40 -4.63
C LEU A 74 0.83 1.02 -4.33
N SER A 75 0.77 2.34 -4.33
CA SER A 75 -0.45 3.11 -4.11
C SER A 75 -0.45 4.34 -5.01
N TYR A 76 -1.55 4.58 -5.71
CA TYR A 76 -1.74 5.80 -6.50
C TYR A 76 -3.07 6.46 -6.14
N ASN A 77 -2.99 7.71 -5.68
CA ASN A 77 -4.13 8.55 -5.40
C ASN A 77 -4.31 9.57 -6.52
N SER A 78 -5.30 9.33 -7.39
CA SER A 78 -5.62 10.20 -8.52
C SER A 78 -6.12 11.59 -8.12
N SER A 79 -6.79 11.72 -6.96
CA SER A 79 -7.27 13.02 -6.47
C SER A 79 -6.14 13.89 -5.93
N ALA A 80 -5.15 13.27 -5.28
CA ALA A 80 -3.97 13.98 -4.77
C ALA A 80 -2.82 14.07 -5.78
N GLN A 81 -2.88 13.27 -6.86
CA GLN A 81 -1.80 13.12 -7.85
C GLN A 81 -0.50 12.62 -7.22
N ILE A 82 -0.62 11.66 -6.30
CA ILE A 82 0.50 11.10 -5.55
C ILE A 82 0.63 9.61 -5.86
N LEU A 83 1.85 9.20 -6.25
CA LEU A 83 2.28 7.81 -6.30
C LEU A 83 3.17 7.53 -5.09
N ASP A 84 2.74 6.61 -4.24
CA ASP A 84 3.48 6.12 -3.10
C ASP A 84 4.00 4.71 -3.36
N VAL A 85 5.24 4.48 -2.93
CA VAL A 85 5.92 3.18 -3.03
C VAL A 85 6.60 2.88 -1.70
N ASP A 86 6.13 1.84 -1.02
CA ASP A 86 6.77 1.33 0.19
C ASP A 86 7.71 0.17 -0.15
N LEU A 87 9.00 0.40 0.09
CA LEU A 87 10.08 -0.54 -0.16
C LEU A 87 10.43 -1.31 1.10
N LEU A 88 10.63 -2.62 0.95
CA LEU A 88 11.01 -3.53 2.02
C LEU A 88 10.19 -3.32 3.31
N PRO A 89 8.85 -3.51 3.26
CA PRO A 89 7.98 -3.33 4.42
C PRO A 89 8.50 -4.07 5.66
N THR A 90 8.47 -3.41 6.81
CA THR A 90 9.06 -3.94 8.05
C THR A 90 8.04 -4.70 8.89
N PHE A 91 8.53 -5.35 9.97
CA PHE A 91 7.63 -5.88 11.00
C PHE A 91 6.65 -4.82 11.54
N THR A 92 7.08 -3.56 11.68
CA THR A 92 6.20 -2.48 12.17
C THR A 92 5.05 -2.23 11.20
N HIS A 93 5.33 -2.29 9.91
CA HIS A 93 4.32 -2.13 8.86
C HIS A 93 3.25 -3.21 8.95
N ASP A 94 3.66 -4.47 9.12
CA ASP A 94 2.73 -5.61 9.20
C ASP A 94 2.34 -6.01 10.63
N CYS A 95 2.62 -5.16 11.63
CA CYS A 95 2.45 -5.54 13.04
C CYS A 95 0.98 -5.80 13.40
N HIS A 96 0.06 -5.06 12.75
CA HIS A 96 -1.38 -5.18 12.97
C HIS A 96 -1.91 -6.53 12.48
N THR A 97 -1.31 -7.16 11.46
CA THR A 97 -1.73 -8.47 10.93
C THR A 97 -1.82 -9.53 12.03
N LYS A 98 -0.81 -9.60 12.91
CA LYS A 98 -0.81 -10.56 14.02
C LYS A 98 -1.91 -10.28 15.05
N TRP A 99 -2.18 -9.01 15.31
CA TRP A 99 -3.26 -8.61 16.21
C TRP A 99 -4.63 -8.95 15.62
N LEU A 100 -4.83 -8.67 14.33
CA LEU A 100 -6.07 -8.97 13.60
C LEU A 100 -6.36 -10.47 13.56
N VAL A 101 -5.39 -11.31 13.20
CA VAL A 101 -5.56 -12.78 13.18
C VAL A 101 -5.98 -13.30 14.55
N LYS A 102 -5.36 -12.82 15.64
CA LYS A 102 -5.73 -13.21 17.00
C LYS A 102 -7.13 -12.72 17.37
N GLY A 103 -7.49 -11.50 16.99
CA GLY A 103 -8.84 -10.96 17.19
C GLY A 103 -9.89 -11.79 16.47
N PHE A 104 -9.62 -12.16 15.22
CA PHE A 104 -10.51 -12.97 14.40
C PHE A 104 -10.76 -14.36 15.01
N HIS A 105 -9.71 -15.02 15.47
CA HIS A 105 -9.84 -16.31 16.16
C HIS A 105 -10.56 -16.21 17.51
N ARG A 106 -10.42 -15.08 18.23
CA ARG A 106 -11.19 -14.84 19.46
C ARG A 106 -12.68 -14.62 19.17
N MET A 107 -13.01 -13.93 18.09
CA MET A 107 -14.40 -13.70 17.69
C MET A 107 -15.11 -15.03 17.37
N GLU A 108 -14.44 -15.93 16.66
CA GLU A 108 -14.93 -17.29 16.41
C GLU A 108 -15.08 -18.09 17.72
N SER A 109 -14.01 -18.18 18.53
CA SER A 109 -14.03 -19.02 19.74
C SER A 109 -14.94 -18.52 20.86
N SER A 110 -15.26 -17.23 20.89
CA SER A 110 -16.24 -16.64 21.82
C SER A 110 -17.68 -16.71 21.32
N SER A 111 -17.93 -17.31 20.16
CA SER A 111 -19.25 -17.33 19.49
C SER A 111 -19.80 -15.93 19.17
N PHE A 112 -18.92 -14.92 19.08
CA PHE A 112 -19.29 -13.60 18.55
C PHE A 112 -19.59 -13.68 17.05
N LEU A 113 -18.81 -14.48 16.32
CA LEU A 113 -19.14 -14.92 14.96
C LEU A 113 -19.65 -16.35 15.01
N THR A 114 -20.74 -16.62 14.29
CA THR A 114 -21.11 -17.98 13.92
C THR A 114 -20.14 -18.53 12.85
N PRO A 115 -20.00 -19.85 12.70
CA PRO A 115 -19.20 -20.42 11.61
C PRO A 115 -19.62 -19.93 10.22
N ALA A 116 -20.92 -19.74 10.00
CA ALA A 116 -21.45 -19.23 8.74
C ALA A 116 -21.05 -17.76 8.47
N GLU A 117 -20.98 -16.92 9.50
CA GLU A 117 -20.50 -15.54 9.37
C GLU A 117 -18.98 -15.48 9.17
N TYR A 118 -18.24 -16.37 9.84
CA TYR A 118 -16.80 -16.52 9.64
C TYR A 118 -16.48 -16.86 8.19
N ASP A 119 -17.17 -17.83 7.60
CA ASP A 119 -16.96 -18.25 6.21
C ASP A 119 -17.27 -17.15 5.18
N GLN A 120 -18.10 -16.17 5.55
CA GLN A 120 -18.41 -15.01 4.71
C GLN A 120 -17.36 -13.89 4.82
N LEU A 121 -16.45 -13.95 5.78
CA LEU A 121 -15.48 -12.89 6.04
C LEU A 121 -14.08 -13.34 5.62
N LYS A 122 -13.52 -12.62 4.64
CA LYS A 122 -12.14 -12.82 4.18
C LYS A 122 -11.23 -11.80 4.83
N PHE A 123 -10.21 -12.29 5.55
CA PHE A 123 -9.04 -11.51 5.96
C PHE A 123 -7.89 -11.75 4.96
N SER A 124 -7.29 -10.69 4.43
CA SER A 124 -6.17 -10.81 3.48
C SER A 124 -5.32 -9.54 3.44
N SER A 125 -4.20 -9.60 2.72
CA SER A 125 -3.22 -8.53 2.56
C SER A 125 -2.57 -8.57 1.18
N GLY A 126 -2.01 -7.45 0.72
CA GLY A 126 -1.21 -7.40 -0.51
C GLY A 126 -1.98 -7.66 -1.80
N ILE A 127 -3.30 -7.46 -1.80
CA ILE A 127 -4.15 -7.55 -2.99
C ILE A 127 -4.39 -6.15 -3.55
N THR A 128 -4.24 -6.01 -4.87
CA THR A 128 -4.52 -4.76 -5.58
C THR A 128 -6.02 -4.53 -5.80
N PHE A 129 -6.51 -3.33 -5.47
CA PHE A 129 -7.84 -2.85 -5.84
C PHE A 129 -7.74 -1.71 -6.87
N LYS A 130 -8.55 -1.77 -7.94
CA LYS A 130 -8.47 -0.85 -9.10
C LYS A 130 -9.80 -0.17 -9.48
N SER A 131 -10.93 -0.62 -8.92
CA SER A 131 -12.29 -0.23 -9.36
C SER A 131 -13.07 0.47 -8.24
N PHE A 132 -12.62 1.66 -7.87
CA PHE A 132 -13.28 2.49 -6.85
C PHE A 132 -14.36 3.37 -7.48
N GLN A 133 -15.33 3.82 -6.68
CA GLN A 133 -16.42 4.69 -7.13
C GLN A 133 -16.04 6.18 -6.99
N ALA A 134 -16.72 7.05 -7.73
CA ALA A 134 -16.55 8.49 -7.61
C ALA A 134 -16.74 8.98 -6.15
N PRO A 135 -15.96 9.96 -5.69
CA PRO A 135 -15.00 10.79 -6.44
C PRO A 135 -13.64 10.13 -6.69
N TYR A 136 -13.41 8.94 -6.14
CA TYR A 136 -12.16 8.19 -6.25
C TYR A 136 -12.26 7.19 -7.41
N ALA A 137 -12.60 7.59 -8.63
CA ALA A 137 -12.90 6.63 -9.72
C ALA A 137 -11.64 6.02 -10.40
N SER A 138 -10.42 6.49 -10.08
CA SER A 138 -9.17 6.01 -10.68
C SER A 138 -8.00 5.68 -9.71
N PRO A 139 -8.17 5.20 -8.47
CA PRO A 139 -7.08 4.89 -7.57
C PRO A 139 -6.59 3.45 -7.78
N PHE A 140 -5.30 3.27 -7.57
CA PHE A 140 -4.68 1.97 -7.38
C PHE A 140 -4.31 1.86 -5.91
N LYS A 141 -4.75 0.83 -5.20
CA LYS A 141 -4.36 0.66 -3.79
C LYS A 141 -4.06 -0.80 -3.47
N GLN A 142 -2.95 -1.01 -2.79
CA GLN A 142 -2.61 -2.26 -2.12
C GLN A 142 -2.60 -2.01 -0.62
N PRO A 143 -3.69 -2.32 0.11
CA PRO A 143 -3.74 -2.18 1.55
C PRO A 143 -2.81 -3.18 2.26
N ASP A 144 -2.33 -2.79 3.44
CA ASP A 144 -1.51 -3.65 4.29
C ASP A 144 -2.30 -4.86 4.78
N SER A 145 -3.54 -4.62 5.19
CA SER A 145 -4.50 -5.66 5.55
C SER A 145 -5.93 -5.18 5.33
N PHE A 146 -6.84 -6.12 5.06
CA PHE A 146 -8.25 -5.79 4.91
C PHE A 146 -9.19 -6.94 5.28
N PHE A 147 -10.43 -6.57 5.57
CA PHE A 147 -11.57 -7.47 5.64
C PHE A 147 -12.51 -7.23 4.46
N GLN A 148 -12.97 -8.31 3.88
CA GLN A 148 -13.89 -8.32 2.75
C GLN A 148 -15.03 -9.29 3.02
N VAL A 149 -16.27 -8.83 2.84
CA VAL A 149 -17.44 -9.70 2.88
C VAL A 149 -17.57 -10.43 1.55
N GLN A 150 -17.89 -11.71 1.59
CA GLN A 150 -18.09 -12.54 0.39
C GLN A 150 -19.09 -11.87 -0.57
N GLY A 151 -18.76 -11.87 -1.86
CA GLY A 151 -19.57 -11.24 -2.90
C GLY A 151 -19.40 -9.73 -3.04
N LYS A 152 -18.66 -9.05 -2.15
CA LYS A 152 -18.23 -7.66 -2.36
C LYS A 152 -16.88 -7.64 -3.05
N TYR A 153 -16.68 -6.74 -4.03
CA TYR A 153 -15.36 -6.57 -4.67
C TYR A 153 -14.39 -5.76 -3.81
N LEU A 154 -14.85 -4.65 -3.23
CA LEU A 154 -14.03 -3.77 -2.40
C LEU A 154 -13.99 -4.26 -0.95
N PRO A 155 -12.89 -3.97 -0.22
CA PRO A 155 -12.83 -4.25 1.21
C PRO A 155 -13.84 -3.39 1.97
N THR A 156 -14.40 -3.96 3.04
CA THR A 156 -15.29 -3.23 3.98
C THR A 156 -14.48 -2.49 5.03
N ILE A 157 -13.37 -3.08 5.46
CA ILE A 157 -12.44 -2.51 6.44
C ILE A 157 -11.04 -2.65 5.87
N VAL A 158 -10.30 -1.55 5.91
CA VAL A 158 -8.87 -1.52 5.59
C VAL A 158 -8.12 -1.12 6.85
N VAL A 159 -6.98 -1.76 7.10
CA VAL A 159 -6.07 -1.45 8.19
C VAL A 159 -4.72 -1.16 7.57
N GLU A 160 -4.20 0.03 7.84
CA GLU A 160 -2.92 0.53 7.32
C GLU A 160 -2.01 0.91 8.49
N SER A 161 -0.70 0.77 8.31
CA SER A 161 0.31 1.33 9.19
C SER A 161 0.91 2.59 8.54
N GLY A 162 0.95 3.69 9.29
CA GLY A 162 1.50 4.98 8.85
C GLY A 162 2.53 5.55 9.81
#